data_AF-A0A7S2H5P8-F1
#
_entry.id   AF-A0A7S2H5P8-F1
#
_cell.length_a   1.000
_cell.length_b   1.000
_cell.length_c   1.000
_cell.angle_alpha   90.00
_cell.angle_beta   90.00
_cell.angle_gamma   90.00
#
_symmetry.space_group_name_H-M   'P 1'
#
loop_
_entity.id
_entity.type
_entity.pdbx_description
1 polymer ?
#
loop_
_entity_poly.entity_id
_entity_poly.type
_entity_poly.pdbx_seq_one_letter_code
_entity_poly.pdbx_strand_id
1 'polypeptide(L)'
;YELCAQDQLESKEWWPFVHCMYGLQSCLSYNTTEASALANESCSIADSGADDDMTLSGGDLKAIATTSCDCSLSGAVTFCAREHTSTTYEKLTECAYSNEGHELAVASKKIAERVNGGDPLWIKVNNMTIELSTNEQSEIVTWASTVLSSVCDAISLTGGSLPKHCSKA
;
A
#
# COMPACT_ATOMS: atom_id res chain seq x y z
N TYR A 1 -3.03 -6.50 8.26
CA TYR A 1 -3.06 -7.67 7.36
C TYR A 1 -1.82 -7.73 6.47
N GLU A 2 -1.43 -6.59 5.94
CA GLU A 2 -0.23 -6.26 5.16
C GLU A 2 1.06 -6.84 5.78
N LEU A 3 1.28 -6.63 7.09
CA LEU A 3 2.47 -7.18 7.78
C LEU A 3 2.49 -8.71 7.81
N CYS A 4 1.34 -9.35 7.98
CA CYS A 4 1.23 -10.81 7.94
C CYS A 4 1.45 -11.34 6.51
N ALA A 5 0.93 -10.66 5.50
CA ALA A 5 1.21 -11.00 4.11
C ALA A 5 2.71 -10.87 3.79
N GLN A 6 3.35 -9.78 4.24
CA GLN A 6 4.78 -9.54 4.06
C GLN A 6 5.65 -10.60 4.76
N ASP A 7 5.24 -11.06 5.94
CA ASP A 7 5.98 -12.07 6.71
C ASP A 7 5.84 -13.49 6.12
N GLN A 8 4.64 -13.84 5.64
CA GLN A 8 4.32 -15.22 5.26
C GLN A 8 4.48 -15.53 3.77
N LEU A 9 4.60 -14.52 2.91
CA LEU A 9 4.56 -14.69 1.46
C LEU A 9 5.81 -14.12 0.78
N GLU A 10 6.04 -14.56 -0.45
CA GLU A 10 7.09 -14.02 -1.31
C GLU A 10 6.74 -12.60 -1.80
N SER A 11 7.76 -11.80 -2.11
CA SER A 11 7.59 -10.40 -2.56
C SER A 11 6.69 -10.25 -3.79
N LYS A 12 6.68 -11.23 -4.68
CA LYS A 12 5.80 -11.24 -5.85
C LYS A 12 4.31 -11.37 -5.51
N GLU A 13 3.97 -11.81 -4.30
CA GLU A 13 2.58 -12.00 -3.83
C GLU A 13 2.19 -10.90 -2.84
N TRP A 14 3.00 -10.66 -1.80
CA TRP A 14 2.62 -9.67 -0.79
C TRP A 14 2.66 -8.24 -1.33
N TRP A 15 3.55 -7.92 -2.28
CA TRP A 15 3.65 -6.56 -2.81
C TRP A 15 2.38 -6.15 -3.57
N PRO A 16 1.89 -6.91 -4.57
CA PRO A 16 0.61 -6.58 -5.20
C PRO A 16 -0.58 -6.61 -4.23
N PHE A 17 -0.59 -7.54 -3.25
CA PHE A 17 -1.61 -7.57 -2.20
C PHE A 17 -1.67 -6.26 -1.39
N VAL A 18 -0.53 -5.78 -0.90
CA VAL A 18 -0.45 -4.55 -0.11
C VAL A 18 -0.87 -3.34 -0.94
N HIS A 19 -0.48 -3.28 -2.22
CA HIS A 19 -0.92 -2.22 -3.13
C HIS A 19 -2.43 -2.23 -3.37
N CYS A 20 -3.04 -3.41 -3.55
CA CYS A 20 -4.49 -3.56 -3.64
C CYS A 20 -5.18 -3.06 -2.36
N MET A 21 -4.63 -3.40 -1.18
CA MET A 21 -5.16 -2.92 0.10
C MET A 21 -5.11 -1.40 0.23
N TYR A 22 -4.01 -0.76 -0.19
CA TYR A 22 -3.91 0.70 -0.25
C TYR A 22 -4.87 1.32 -1.25
N GLY A 23 -5.07 0.69 -2.41
CA GLY A 23 -6.09 1.13 -3.39
C GLY A 23 -7.51 1.07 -2.83
N LEU A 24 -7.79 0.18 -1.89
CA LEU A 24 -9.10 0.06 -1.22
C LEU A 24 -9.11 0.68 0.18
N GLN A 25 -8.20 1.59 0.49
CA GLN A 25 -7.98 2.09 1.85
C GLN A 25 -9.24 2.68 2.50
N SER A 26 -10.11 3.37 1.74
CA SER A 26 -11.34 3.94 2.31
C SER A 26 -12.31 2.85 2.78
N CYS A 27 -12.36 1.70 2.10
CA CYS A 27 -13.15 0.54 2.51
C CYS A 27 -12.69 -0.06 3.85
N LEU A 28 -11.42 0.14 4.24
CA LEU A 28 -10.85 -0.44 5.47
C LEU A 28 -11.44 0.19 6.74
N SER A 29 -12.07 1.36 6.62
CA SER A 29 -12.75 2.04 7.72
C SER A 29 -14.09 1.40 8.10
N TYR A 30 -14.62 0.49 7.27
CA TYR A 30 -15.95 -0.08 7.43
C TYR A 30 -15.88 -1.56 7.78
N ASN A 31 -16.64 -1.98 8.80
CA ASN A 31 -16.73 -3.39 9.18
C ASN A 31 -17.71 -4.18 8.30
N THR A 32 -18.66 -3.52 7.63
CA THR A 32 -19.67 -4.18 6.78
C THR A 32 -19.98 -3.36 5.53
N THR A 33 -20.46 -4.03 4.48
CA THR A 33 -20.88 -3.39 3.22
C THR A 33 -22.04 -2.41 3.43
N GLU A 34 -22.94 -2.69 4.37
CA GLU A 34 -24.06 -1.79 4.65
C GLU A 34 -23.58 -0.47 5.25
N ALA A 35 -22.55 -0.53 6.10
CA ALA A 35 -21.97 0.67 6.71
C ALA A 35 -21.28 1.56 5.67
N SER A 36 -20.52 0.97 4.74
CA SER A 36 -19.92 1.72 3.62
C SER A 36 -20.97 2.26 2.66
N ALA A 37 -22.00 1.46 2.31
CA ALA A 37 -23.08 1.92 1.46
C ALA A 37 -23.86 3.11 2.05
N LEU A 38 -24.07 3.14 3.38
CA LEU A 38 -24.68 4.28 4.08
C LEU A 38 -23.82 5.55 4.01
N ALA A 39 -22.51 5.41 3.88
CA ALA A 39 -21.56 6.50 3.67
C ALA A 39 -21.39 6.85 2.17
N ASN A 40 -22.17 6.23 1.26
CA ASN A 40 -22.00 6.29 -0.19
C ASN A 40 -20.62 5.81 -0.67
N GLU A 41 -19.99 4.92 0.07
CA GLU A 41 -18.68 4.37 -0.25
C GLU A 41 -18.79 3.03 -1.00
N SER A 42 -17.85 2.74 -1.89
CA SER A 42 -17.78 1.51 -2.67
C SER A 42 -16.36 1.20 -3.10
N CYS A 43 -16.04 -0.05 -3.47
CA CYS A 43 -14.68 -0.36 -3.94
C CYS A 43 -14.26 0.45 -5.18
N SER A 44 -15.22 0.87 -6.02
CA SER A 44 -14.93 1.76 -7.15
C SER A 44 -14.60 3.19 -6.73
N ILE A 45 -15.23 3.68 -5.66
CA ILE A 45 -14.96 5.02 -5.12
C ILE A 45 -13.61 4.99 -4.39
N ALA A 46 -13.39 3.99 -3.54
CA ALA A 46 -12.11 3.70 -2.90
C ALA A 46 -10.95 3.64 -3.91
N ASP A 47 -11.04 2.77 -4.94
CA ASP A 47 -9.96 2.62 -5.94
C ASP A 47 -9.78 3.85 -6.83
N SER A 48 -10.80 4.68 -6.99
CA SER A 48 -10.65 5.96 -7.71
C SER A 48 -9.85 6.99 -6.91
N GLY A 49 -9.75 6.81 -5.59
CA GLY A 49 -9.20 7.81 -4.69
C GLY A 49 -10.06 9.07 -4.60
N ALA A 50 -11.32 9.06 -5.06
CA ALA A 50 -12.16 10.26 -5.10
C ALA A 50 -12.36 10.92 -3.72
N ASP A 51 -12.26 10.13 -2.65
CA ASP A 51 -12.31 10.57 -1.25
C ASP A 51 -10.92 10.94 -0.69
N ASP A 52 -9.85 10.70 -1.43
CA ASP A 52 -8.51 11.20 -1.12
C ASP A 52 -8.33 12.59 -1.75
N ASP A 53 -7.79 13.54 -1.00
CA ASP A 53 -7.49 14.93 -1.44
C ASP A 53 -6.64 15.00 -2.74
N MET A 54 -6.05 13.87 -3.14
CA MET A 54 -5.17 13.71 -4.31
C MET A 54 -5.75 12.86 -5.45
N THR A 55 -6.88 12.17 -5.27
CA THR A 55 -7.46 11.27 -6.29
C THR A 55 -6.45 10.30 -6.90
N LEU A 56 -5.62 9.71 -6.04
CA LEU A 56 -4.64 8.72 -6.47
C LEU A 56 -5.32 7.37 -6.61
N SER A 57 -5.54 6.94 -7.84
CA SER A 57 -6.16 5.65 -8.08
C SER A 57 -5.24 4.49 -7.66
N GLY A 58 -5.80 3.46 -7.04
CA GLY A 58 -5.08 2.24 -6.61
C GLY A 58 -4.45 1.43 -7.75
N GLY A 59 -4.85 1.69 -9.00
CA GLY A 59 -4.25 1.12 -10.20
C GLY A 59 -4.77 -0.28 -10.58
N ASP A 60 -5.59 -0.90 -9.72
CA ASP A 60 -6.23 -2.21 -9.93
C ASP A 60 -7.63 -2.12 -10.59
N LEU A 61 -7.91 -0.98 -11.25
CA LEU A 61 -9.16 -0.63 -11.94
C LEU A 61 -9.78 -1.76 -12.77
N LYS A 62 -8.97 -2.60 -13.43
CA LYS A 62 -9.50 -3.69 -14.29
C LYS A 62 -10.08 -4.85 -13.50
N ALA A 63 -9.47 -5.25 -12.39
CA ALA A 63 -9.95 -6.37 -11.59
C ALA A 63 -11.15 -5.95 -10.71
N ILE A 64 -11.10 -4.73 -10.18
CA ILE A 64 -12.16 -4.16 -9.32
C ILE A 64 -13.41 -3.80 -10.14
N ALA A 65 -13.25 -3.27 -11.36
CA ALA A 65 -14.40 -2.95 -12.21
C ALA A 65 -15.13 -4.19 -12.77
N THR A 66 -14.47 -5.34 -12.86
CA THR A 66 -15.06 -6.58 -13.42
C THR A 66 -15.58 -7.55 -12.38
N THR A 67 -15.29 -7.32 -11.10
CA THR A 67 -15.55 -8.29 -10.02
C THR A 67 -16.20 -7.57 -8.85
N SER A 68 -17.30 -8.10 -8.32
CA SER A 68 -17.92 -7.54 -7.11
C SER A 68 -16.91 -7.60 -5.95
N CYS A 69 -16.46 -6.43 -5.51
CA CYS A 69 -15.69 -6.25 -4.29
C CYS A 69 -16.64 -5.77 -3.19
N ASP A 70 -16.50 -6.35 -2.00
CA ASP A 70 -17.19 -5.90 -0.80
C ASP A 70 -16.36 -4.78 -0.17
N CYS A 71 -16.94 -3.58 -0.08
CA CYS A 71 -16.30 -2.44 0.55
C CYS A 71 -16.45 -2.52 2.07
N SER A 72 -15.65 -3.39 2.67
CA SER A 72 -15.45 -3.55 4.10
C SER A 72 -14.01 -3.99 4.34
N LEU A 73 -13.51 -3.92 5.57
CA LEU A 73 -12.19 -4.46 5.92
C LEU A 73 -12.05 -5.92 5.50
N SER A 74 -13.02 -6.77 5.84
CA SER A 74 -13.00 -8.19 5.45
C SER A 74 -13.14 -8.39 3.94
N GLY A 75 -13.97 -7.58 3.29
CA GLY A 75 -14.22 -7.65 1.85
C GLY A 75 -12.99 -7.27 1.03
N ALA A 76 -12.32 -6.18 1.40
CA ALA A 76 -11.09 -5.72 0.78
C ALA A 76 -9.95 -6.73 0.95
N VAL A 77 -9.72 -7.23 2.18
CA VAL A 77 -8.68 -8.25 2.44
C VAL A 77 -8.99 -9.53 1.64
N THR A 78 -10.24 -9.98 1.63
CA THR A 78 -10.65 -11.17 0.86
C THR A 78 -10.40 -10.99 -0.63
N PHE A 79 -10.80 -9.84 -1.18
CA PHE A 79 -10.58 -9.51 -2.58
C PHE A 79 -9.09 -9.50 -2.92
N CYS A 80 -8.29 -8.71 -2.20
CA CYS A 80 -6.87 -8.58 -2.49
C CYS A 80 -6.10 -9.90 -2.30
N ALA A 81 -6.44 -10.68 -1.27
CA ALA A 81 -5.81 -11.98 -1.05
C ALA A 81 -6.10 -12.94 -2.21
N ARG A 82 -7.34 -12.98 -2.70
CA ARG A 82 -7.75 -13.84 -3.81
C ARG A 82 -7.06 -13.47 -5.13
N GLU A 83 -6.97 -12.18 -5.44
CA GLU A 83 -6.41 -11.73 -6.71
C GLU A 83 -4.88 -11.85 -6.77
N HIS A 84 -4.20 -11.66 -5.64
CA HIS A 84 -2.74 -11.42 -5.64
C HIS A 84 -1.91 -12.45 -4.88
N THR A 85 -2.54 -13.36 -4.12
CA THR A 85 -1.80 -14.26 -3.22
C THR A 85 -2.29 -15.70 -3.28
N SER A 86 -1.46 -16.61 -2.77
CA SER A 86 -1.82 -18.00 -2.51
C SER A 86 -2.43 -18.24 -1.11
N THR A 87 -2.60 -17.19 -0.29
CA THR A 87 -3.22 -17.28 1.04
C THR A 87 -4.70 -16.88 1.01
N THR A 88 -5.35 -16.93 2.18
CA THR A 88 -6.77 -16.57 2.32
C THR A 88 -6.96 -15.50 3.40
N TYR A 89 -8.14 -14.88 3.38
CA TYR A 89 -8.57 -13.97 4.43
C TYR A 89 -8.42 -14.62 5.82
N GLU A 90 -8.89 -15.85 6.00
CA GLU A 90 -8.90 -16.54 7.29
C GLU A 90 -7.49 -16.74 7.84
N LYS A 91 -6.53 -17.14 7.00
CA LYS A 91 -5.12 -17.30 7.41
C LYS A 91 -4.48 -15.97 7.78
N LEU A 92 -4.75 -14.93 7.00
CA LEU A 92 -4.25 -13.59 7.29
C LEU A 92 -4.89 -13.03 8.56
N THR A 93 -6.17 -13.28 8.81
CA THR A 93 -6.89 -12.93 10.05
C THR A 93 -6.30 -13.66 11.25
N GLU A 94 -6.00 -14.96 11.12
CA GLU A 94 -5.36 -15.74 12.18
C GLU A 94 -4.03 -15.11 12.61
N CYS A 95 -3.18 -14.72 11.66
CA CYS A 95 -1.96 -13.97 11.98
C CYS A 95 -2.25 -12.57 12.52
N ALA A 96 -3.12 -11.79 11.88
CA ALA A 96 -3.34 -10.39 12.23
C ALA A 96 -3.86 -10.20 13.66
N TYR A 97 -4.58 -11.19 14.19
CA TYR A 97 -5.10 -11.19 15.55
C TYR A 97 -4.35 -12.15 16.51
N SER A 98 -3.20 -12.68 16.11
CA SER A 98 -2.33 -13.45 17.00
C SER A 98 -1.27 -12.59 17.68
N ASN A 99 -0.53 -13.20 18.60
CA ASN A 99 0.67 -12.58 19.19
C ASN A 99 1.73 -12.27 18.13
N GLU A 100 1.84 -13.09 17.08
CA GLU A 100 2.78 -12.86 15.97
C GLU A 100 2.43 -11.57 15.23
N GLY A 101 1.15 -11.37 14.87
CA GLY A 101 0.69 -10.11 14.27
C GLY A 101 0.99 -8.90 15.15
N HIS A 102 0.83 -9.03 16.47
CA HIS A 102 1.19 -7.97 17.41
C HIS A 102 2.71 -7.68 17.41
N GLU A 103 3.54 -8.72 17.45
CA GLU A 103 5.00 -8.58 17.43
C GLU A 103 5.50 -7.94 16.12
N LEU A 104 4.91 -8.31 14.98
CA LEU A 104 5.17 -7.68 13.68
C LEU A 104 4.84 -6.18 13.70
N ALA A 105 3.69 -5.79 14.25
CA ALA A 105 3.30 -4.39 14.38
C ALA A 105 4.27 -3.60 15.28
N VAL A 106 4.68 -4.18 16.41
CA VAL A 106 5.68 -3.57 17.31
C VAL A 106 7.04 -3.42 16.62
N ALA A 107 7.47 -4.43 15.86
CA ALA A 107 8.73 -4.38 15.12
C ALA A 107 8.69 -3.32 14.00
N SER A 108 7.61 -3.26 13.24
CA SER A 108 7.39 -2.28 12.17
C SER A 108 7.43 -0.85 12.73
N LYS A 109 6.71 -0.59 13.83
CA LYS A 109 6.74 0.71 14.52
C LYS A 109 8.15 1.13 14.93
N LYS A 110 8.94 0.23 15.53
CA LYS A 110 10.34 0.52 15.91
C LYS A 110 11.24 0.83 14.72
N ILE A 111 10.95 0.30 13.54
CA ILE A 111 11.69 0.64 12.32
C ILE A 111 11.29 2.05 11.87
N ALA A 112 9.99 2.34 11.75
CA ALA A 112 9.50 3.66 11.35
C ALA A 112 10.02 4.79 12.27
N GLU A 113 9.97 4.59 13.58
CA GLU A 113 10.48 5.55 14.58
C GLU A 113 11.98 5.83 14.42
N ARG A 114 12.79 4.80 14.09
CA ARG A 114 14.24 4.95 13.90
C ARG A 114 14.60 5.65 12.60
N VAL A 115 13.77 5.54 11.57
CA VAL A 115 14.09 6.11 10.25
C VAL A 115 13.63 7.56 10.16
N ASN A 116 12.40 7.86 10.58
CA ASN A 116 11.80 9.18 10.37
C ASN A 116 10.94 9.67 11.54
N GLY A 117 11.28 9.31 12.77
CA GLY A 117 10.49 9.72 13.94
C GLY A 117 9.08 9.13 14.00
N GLY A 118 8.76 8.18 13.11
CA GLY A 118 7.45 7.55 13.01
C GLY A 118 6.53 8.18 11.96
N ASP A 119 7.01 9.12 11.15
CA ASP A 119 6.20 9.65 10.04
C ASP A 119 5.82 8.54 9.05
N PRO A 120 4.60 8.60 8.47
CA PRO A 120 4.07 7.51 7.67
C PRO A 120 4.60 7.47 6.23
N LEU A 121 5.09 8.59 5.69
CA LEU A 121 5.52 8.70 4.29
C LEU A 121 7.01 9.03 4.18
N TRP A 122 7.81 7.99 4.03
CA TRP A 122 9.24 8.10 3.77
C TRP A 122 9.72 6.92 2.92
N ILE A 123 10.84 7.12 2.23
CA ILE A 123 11.60 6.02 1.63
C ILE A 123 13.08 6.19 1.95
N LYS A 124 13.76 5.06 2.12
CA LYS A 124 15.22 5.02 2.24
C LYS A 124 15.84 4.53 0.95
N VAL A 125 16.59 5.40 0.28
CA VAL A 125 17.39 5.05 -0.90
C VAL A 125 18.86 5.12 -0.49
N ASN A 126 19.51 3.96 -0.33
CA ASN A 126 20.84 3.84 0.25
C ASN A 126 20.92 4.50 1.64
N ASN A 127 21.70 5.57 1.79
CA ASN A 127 21.85 6.32 3.04
C ASN A 127 21.06 7.65 3.06
N MET A 128 20.19 7.87 2.07
CA MET A 128 19.30 9.02 2.01
C MET A 128 17.89 8.61 2.44
N THR A 129 17.27 9.43 3.28
CA THR A 129 15.84 9.37 3.59
C THR A 129 15.16 10.47 2.79
N ILE A 130 14.09 10.11 2.06
CA ILE A 130 13.25 11.04 1.31
C ILE A 130 11.87 11.01 1.99
N GLU A 131 11.49 12.13 2.58
CA GLU A 131 10.28 12.32 3.39
C GLU A 131 9.41 13.44 2.81
N LEU A 132 8.15 13.53 3.24
CA LEU A 132 7.21 14.58 2.85
C LEU A 132 6.92 15.54 4.01
N SER A 133 6.83 16.83 3.72
CA SER A 133 6.59 17.90 4.70
C SER A 133 5.16 18.45 4.57
N THR A 134 4.17 17.67 5.02
CA THR A 134 2.82 18.12 5.43
C THR A 134 1.94 18.91 4.44
N ASN A 135 2.25 19.03 3.13
CA ASN A 135 1.32 19.61 2.13
C ASN A 135 1.05 18.64 0.95
N GLU A 136 -0.05 17.92 1.04
CA GLU A 136 -0.27 16.64 0.35
C GLU A 136 -0.30 16.71 -1.18
N GLN A 137 -0.96 17.70 -1.81
CA GLN A 137 -1.17 17.65 -3.26
C GLN A 137 0.05 18.09 -4.11
N SER A 138 0.70 19.21 -3.79
CA SER A 138 1.84 19.71 -4.58
C SER A 138 3.14 18.96 -4.30
N GLU A 139 3.26 18.37 -3.11
CA GLU A 139 4.50 17.74 -2.68
C GLU A 139 4.59 16.27 -3.09
N ILE A 140 3.47 15.56 -3.32
CA ILE A 140 3.55 14.13 -3.65
C ILE A 140 4.15 13.84 -5.01
N VAL A 141 3.85 14.65 -6.03
CA VAL A 141 4.46 14.51 -7.37
C VAL A 141 5.96 14.80 -7.31
N THR A 142 6.32 15.83 -6.54
CA THR A 142 7.73 16.21 -6.30
C THR A 142 8.46 15.12 -5.54
N TRP A 143 7.84 14.58 -4.50
CA TRP A 143 8.35 13.46 -3.71
C TRP A 143 8.54 12.23 -4.59
N ALA A 144 7.52 11.80 -5.33
CA ALA A 144 7.59 10.65 -6.23
C ALA A 144 8.67 10.81 -7.30
N SER A 145 8.83 12.03 -7.85
CA SER A 145 9.90 12.35 -8.80
C SER A 145 11.29 12.26 -8.15
N THR A 146 11.43 12.77 -6.92
CA THR A 146 12.67 12.69 -6.13
C THR A 146 13.01 11.25 -5.79
N VAL A 147 12.03 10.43 -5.44
CA VAL A 147 12.18 8.99 -5.22
C VAL A 147 12.66 8.30 -6.49
N LEU A 148 11.99 8.53 -7.62
CA LEU A 148 12.37 7.93 -8.90
C LEU A 148 13.81 8.30 -9.28
N SER A 149 14.16 9.59 -9.24
CA SER A 149 15.52 10.06 -9.55
C SER A 149 16.55 9.40 -8.65
N SER A 150 16.32 9.39 -7.34
CA SER A 150 17.26 8.82 -6.37
C SER A 150 17.46 7.32 -6.57
N VAL A 151 16.40 6.57 -6.89
CA VAL A 151 16.48 5.14 -7.19
C VAL A 151 17.25 4.90 -8.50
N CYS A 152 16.99 5.69 -9.55
CA CYS A 152 17.72 5.61 -10.81
C CYS A 152 19.22 5.90 -10.62
N ASP A 153 19.56 6.91 -9.83
CA ASP A 153 20.94 7.24 -9.48
C ASP A 153 21.61 6.10 -8.71
N ALA A 154 20.91 5.51 -7.73
CA ALA A 154 21.42 4.36 -6.98
C ALA A 154 21.70 3.14 -7.88
N ILE A 155 20.84 2.85 -8.85
CA ILE A 155 21.06 1.77 -9.84
C ILE A 155 22.27 2.10 -10.73
N SER A 156 22.37 3.34 -11.21
CA SER A 156 23.49 3.80 -12.04
C SER A 156 24.83 3.66 -11.31
N LEU A 157 24.91 4.12 -10.06
CA LEU A 157 26.11 4.08 -9.22
C LEU A 157 26.60 2.66 -8.91
N THR A 158 25.67 1.69 -8.87
CA THR A 158 26.00 0.27 -8.68
C THR A 158 26.29 -0.47 -9.99
N GLY A 159 26.25 0.22 -11.14
CA GLY A 159 26.49 -0.36 -12.47
C GLY A 159 25.33 -1.21 -12.99
N GLY A 160 24.13 -1.05 -12.42
CA GLY A 160 22.94 -1.77 -12.84
C GLY A 160 22.38 -1.30 -14.18
N SER A 161 21.58 -2.16 -14.82
CA SER A 161 20.86 -1.79 -16.05
C SER A 161 19.69 -0.86 -15.71
N LEU A 162 19.73 0.38 -16.22
CA LEU A 162 18.70 1.37 -15.96
C LEU A 162 17.37 1.01 -16.64
N PRO A 163 16.24 0.98 -15.90
CA PRO A 163 14.91 0.90 -16.49
C PRO A 163 14.64 2.04 -17.49
N LYS A 164 13.78 1.81 -18.48
CA LYS A 164 13.41 2.83 -19.48
C LYS A 164 12.90 4.13 -18.84
N HIS A 165 12.21 4.04 -17.71
CA HIS A 165 11.67 5.20 -17.01
C HIS A 165 12.74 6.05 -16.32
N CYS A 166 13.96 5.53 -16.11
CA CYS A 166 15.11 6.29 -15.60
C CYS A 166 15.79 7.17 -16.66
N SER A 167 15.43 7.04 -17.94
CA SER A 167 16.01 7.85 -19.02
C SER A 167 15.27 9.17 -19.27
N LYS A 168 14.26 9.49 -18.46
CA LYS A 168 13.39 10.68 -18.58
C LYS A 168 13.29 11.51 -17.30
N ALA A 169 14.06 11.20 -16.26
CA ALA A 169 14.14 11.98 -15.03
C ALA A 169 15.06 13.19 -15.23
#